data_AF-A0A2G6THK6-F1
#
_entry.id   AF-A0A2G6THK6-F1
#
_cell.length_a   1.000
_cell.length_b   1.000
_cell.length_c   1.000
_cell.angle_alpha   90.00
_cell.angle_beta   90.00
_cell.angle_gamma   90.00
#
_symmetry.space_group_name_H-M   'P 1'
#
loop_
_entity.id
_entity.type
_entity.pdbx_description
1 polymer ?
#
loop_
_entity_poly.entity_id
_entity_poly.type
_entity_poly.pdbx_seq_one_letter_code
_entity_poly.pdbx_strand_id
1 'polypeptide(L)'
;MWQFYCGIFRSNVNINKVDTQTAKYIINYFPNLLTDLERKAIRHNSSIYKLENATSHNANLIKVYKEKGWLTSDQNVLDLLGGGYKEFELNVANRILAQNPDKVFFNNCPKCNQLSRTPYARQCRFCGHNWHNLRVAQFKLNNSFQITGREFFLLGQVVKGEIKTGQFIDLTMLGLNKRPQIAVVEFALKREDGEVWEDIGLGTNELTEEDKEYLKSVGSFGTPFDIIYER
;
A
#
# COMPACT_ATOMS: atom_id res chain seq x y z
N MET A 1 -31.32 -28.84 35.98
CA MET A 1 -30.05 -29.26 35.35
C MET A 1 -29.69 -28.22 34.30
N TRP A 2 -28.76 -27.34 34.66
CA TRP A 2 -27.91 -26.40 33.90
C TRP A 2 -28.32 -25.76 32.55
N GLN A 3 -28.13 -24.43 32.52
CA GLN A 3 -28.03 -23.46 31.41
C GLN A 3 -27.06 -23.92 30.29
N PHE A 4 -27.15 -23.47 29.03
CA PHE A 4 -26.71 -22.14 28.57
C PHE A 4 -27.22 -21.76 27.17
N TYR A 5 -27.52 -20.47 27.02
CA TYR A 5 -27.61 -19.68 25.79
C TYR A 5 -26.35 -19.80 24.92
N CYS A 6 -26.50 -19.74 23.60
CA CYS A 6 -25.76 -18.75 22.78
C CYS A 6 -26.40 -18.59 21.40
N GLY A 7 -27.25 -17.57 21.26
CA GLY A 7 -27.52 -16.97 19.96
C GLY A 7 -26.28 -16.18 19.53
N ILE A 8 -25.65 -16.59 18.43
CA ILE A 8 -24.67 -15.74 17.77
C ILE A 8 -25.44 -14.91 16.76
N PHE A 9 -25.75 -13.69 17.19
CA PHE A 9 -25.87 -12.52 16.33
C PHE A 9 -24.72 -12.55 15.31
N ARG A 10 -24.98 -13.01 14.08
CA ARG A 10 -24.20 -12.53 12.94
C ARG A 10 -24.67 -11.09 12.75
N SER A 11 -23.99 -10.17 13.43
CA SER A 11 -24.08 -8.75 13.16
C SER A 11 -24.05 -8.56 11.66
N ASN A 12 -25.12 -7.96 11.12
CA ASN A 12 -25.17 -7.43 9.77
C ASN A 12 -23.88 -6.65 9.53
N VAL A 13 -22.93 -7.26 8.83
CA VAL A 13 -21.81 -6.52 8.24
C VAL A 13 -22.48 -5.70 7.16
N ASN A 14 -22.76 -4.44 7.51
CA ASN A 14 -23.02 -3.41 6.54
C ASN A 14 -21.79 -3.42 5.62
N ILE A 15 -21.90 -4.10 4.47
CA ILE A 15 -20.90 -4.00 3.42
C ILE A 15 -21.03 -2.55 2.96
N ASN A 16 -20.28 -1.66 3.63
CA ASN A 16 -20.14 -0.27 3.22
C ASN A 16 -19.71 -0.33 1.77
N LYS A 17 -20.65 -0.06 0.87
CA LYS A 17 -20.45 -0.11 -0.57
C LYS A 17 -19.26 0.79 -0.87
N VAL A 18 -18.14 0.18 -1.30
CA VAL A 18 -16.95 0.93 -1.69
C VAL A 18 -17.38 2.01 -2.67
N ASP A 19 -17.03 3.26 -2.38
CA ASP A 19 -17.36 4.36 -3.26
C ASP A 19 -16.35 4.43 -4.42
N THR A 20 -16.68 5.19 -5.47
CA THR A 20 -15.85 5.28 -6.67
C THR A 20 -14.45 5.87 -6.41
N GLN A 21 -14.30 6.79 -5.44
CA GLN A 21 -12.98 7.31 -5.08
C GLN A 21 -12.13 6.23 -4.43
N THR A 22 -12.71 5.50 -3.48
CA THR A 22 -12.02 4.40 -2.79
C THR A 22 -11.63 3.29 -3.76
N ALA A 23 -12.51 2.91 -4.68
CA ALA A 23 -12.20 1.90 -5.70
C ALA A 23 -11.01 2.30 -6.59
N LYS A 24 -11.02 3.54 -7.09
CA LYS A 24 -9.92 4.09 -7.89
C LYS A 24 -8.61 4.15 -7.11
N TYR A 25 -8.66 4.53 -5.84
CA TYR A 25 -7.48 4.54 -4.99
C TYR A 25 -6.88 3.14 -4.87
N ILE A 26 -7.70 2.12 -4.61
CA ILE A 26 -7.22 0.73 -4.49
C ILE A 26 -6.58 0.26 -5.80
N ILE A 27 -7.27 0.43 -6.93
CA ILE A 27 -6.79 -0.06 -8.23
C ILE A 27 -5.49 0.63 -8.65
N ASN A 28 -5.36 1.94 -8.40
CA ASN A 28 -4.19 2.70 -8.81
C ASN A 28 -2.96 2.44 -7.93
N TYR A 29 -3.16 2.18 -6.64
CA TYR A 29 -2.07 2.14 -5.66
C TYR A 29 -1.74 0.76 -5.12
N PHE A 30 -2.58 -0.25 -5.40
CA PHE A 30 -2.32 -1.64 -5.03
C PHE A 30 -2.36 -2.57 -6.25
N PRO A 31 -1.63 -2.27 -7.34
CA PRO A 31 -1.68 -3.06 -8.58
C PRO A 31 -1.16 -4.49 -8.42
N ASN A 32 -0.36 -4.74 -7.38
CA ASN A 32 0.12 -6.06 -6.99
C ASN A 32 -1.01 -6.98 -6.53
N LEU A 33 -2.15 -6.44 -6.07
CA LEU A 33 -3.33 -7.21 -5.63
C LEU A 33 -4.33 -7.51 -6.76
N LEU A 34 -4.08 -7.00 -7.96
CA LEU A 34 -4.88 -7.28 -9.15
C LEU A 34 -4.57 -8.67 -9.72
N THR A 35 -5.57 -9.34 -10.26
CA THR A 35 -5.39 -10.55 -11.08
C THR A 35 -4.88 -10.19 -12.47
N ASP A 36 -4.35 -11.17 -13.21
CA ASP A 36 -3.91 -10.93 -14.59
C ASP A 36 -5.05 -10.53 -15.52
N LEU A 37 -6.25 -11.07 -15.31
CA LEU A 37 -7.44 -10.68 -16.08
C LEU A 37 -7.84 -9.23 -15.79
N GLU A 38 -7.82 -8.81 -14.53
CA GLU A 38 -8.12 -7.42 -14.14
C GLU A 38 -7.10 -6.43 -14.70
N ARG A 39 -5.79 -6.77 -14.64
CA ARG A 39 -4.73 -5.95 -15.26
C ARG A 39 -4.94 -5.81 -16.77
N LYS A 40 -5.34 -6.89 -17.45
CA LYS A 40 -5.70 -6.86 -18.87
C LYS A 40 -6.95 -6.01 -19.12
N ALA A 41 -7.98 -6.11 -18.27
CA ALA A 41 -9.22 -5.32 -18.38
C ALA A 41 -8.95 -3.82 -18.25
N ILE A 42 -8.14 -3.41 -17.26
CA ILE A 42 -7.72 -2.01 -17.07
C ILE A 42 -6.99 -1.50 -18.31
N ARG A 43 -6.05 -2.28 -18.84
CA ARG A 43 -5.28 -1.93 -20.04
C ARG A 43 -6.16 -1.82 -21.28
N HIS A 44 -7.08 -2.76 -21.46
CA HIS A 44 -8.09 -2.75 -22.53
C HIS A 44 -8.92 -1.47 -22.46
N ASN A 45 -9.52 -1.18 -21.31
CA ASN A 45 -10.37 -0.02 -21.16
C ASN A 45 -9.62 1.31 -21.38
N SER A 46 -8.39 1.44 -20.85
CA SER A 46 -7.55 2.63 -21.11
C SER A 46 -7.25 2.81 -22.60
N SER A 47 -7.06 1.71 -23.33
CA SER A 47 -6.80 1.72 -24.76
C SER A 47 -8.03 2.13 -25.57
N ILE A 48 -9.20 1.59 -25.22
CA ILE A 48 -10.49 2.00 -25.81
C ILE A 48 -10.75 3.49 -25.57
N TYR A 49 -10.63 3.96 -24.33
CA TYR A 49 -10.84 5.37 -24.00
C TYR A 49 -9.94 6.31 -24.83
N LYS A 50 -8.66 5.96 -25.01
CA LYS A 50 -7.73 6.74 -25.86
C LYS A 50 -8.13 6.74 -27.33
N LEU A 51 -8.65 5.62 -27.84
CA LEU A 51 -9.08 5.49 -29.23
C LEU A 51 -10.38 6.27 -29.49
N GLU A 52 -11.33 6.23 -28.58
CA GLU A 52 -12.60 6.97 -28.67
C GLU A 52 -12.40 8.48 -28.59
N ASN A 53 -11.42 8.93 -27.81
CA ASN A 53 -11.09 10.36 -27.66
C ASN A 53 -10.02 10.85 -28.65
N ALA A 54 -9.58 10.02 -29.60
CA ALA A 54 -8.63 10.44 -30.63
C ALA A 54 -9.33 11.36 -31.65
N THR A 55 -8.70 12.47 -32.01
CA THR A 55 -9.22 13.45 -32.98
C THR A 55 -9.35 12.90 -34.41
N SER A 56 -8.72 11.76 -34.69
CA SER A 56 -8.81 11.07 -35.99
C SER A 56 -8.79 9.56 -35.79
N HIS A 57 -9.69 8.85 -36.47
CA HIS A 57 -9.74 7.39 -36.42
C HIS A 57 -8.51 6.80 -37.13
N ASN A 58 -7.56 6.27 -36.35
CA ASN A 58 -6.30 5.75 -36.88
C ASN A 58 -6.30 4.21 -36.83
N ALA A 59 -6.63 3.57 -37.95
CA ALA A 59 -6.67 2.11 -38.07
C ALA A 59 -5.32 1.43 -37.75
N ASN A 60 -4.20 2.12 -38.03
CA ASN A 60 -2.86 1.61 -37.69
C ASN A 60 -2.65 1.58 -36.17
N LEU A 61 -3.21 2.54 -35.44
CA LEU A 61 -3.13 2.58 -33.97
C LEU A 61 -3.89 1.40 -33.33
N ILE A 62 -5.07 1.08 -33.86
CA ILE A 62 -5.85 -0.09 -33.42
C ILE A 62 -5.05 -1.38 -33.64
N LYS A 63 -4.42 -1.52 -34.81
CA LYS A 63 -3.56 -2.69 -35.13
C LYS A 63 -2.42 -2.83 -34.12
N VAL A 64 -1.69 -1.74 -33.86
CA VAL A 64 -0.59 -1.71 -32.88
C VAL A 64 -1.09 -2.10 -31.48
N TYR A 65 -2.24 -1.60 -31.06
CA TYR A 65 -2.80 -1.90 -29.74
C TYR A 65 -3.17 -3.37 -29.59
N LYS A 66 -3.67 -4.02 -30.65
CA LYS A 66 -3.92 -5.46 -30.66
C LYS A 66 -2.63 -6.27 -30.62
N GLU A 67 -1.64 -5.91 -31.45
CA GLU A 67 -0.33 -6.58 -31.50
C GLU A 67 0.43 -6.50 -30.18
N LYS A 68 0.31 -5.38 -29.45
CA LYS A 68 0.91 -5.21 -28.11
C LYS A 68 0.10 -5.84 -26.98
N GLY A 69 -1.05 -6.46 -27.28
CA GLY A 69 -1.96 -7.01 -26.27
C GLY A 69 -2.55 -5.96 -25.34
N TRP A 70 -2.67 -4.71 -25.80
CA TRP A 70 -3.30 -3.61 -25.08
C TRP A 70 -4.80 -3.59 -25.30
N LEU A 71 -5.24 -3.98 -26.50
CA LEU A 71 -6.60 -4.42 -26.77
C LEU A 71 -6.64 -5.94 -26.76
N THR A 72 -7.72 -6.49 -26.20
CA THR A 72 -7.94 -7.93 -26.10
C THR A 72 -9.28 -8.31 -26.68
N SER A 73 -9.35 -9.51 -27.24
CA SER A 73 -10.59 -10.20 -27.63
C SER A 73 -10.92 -11.38 -26.71
N ASP A 74 -10.17 -11.52 -25.60
CA ASP A 74 -10.41 -12.56 -24.59
C ASP A 74 -11.75 -12.31 -23.89
N GLN A 75 -12.70 -13.22 -24.11
CA GLN A 75 -14.05 -13.09 -23.59
C GLN A 75 -14.08 -12.98 -22.06
N ASN A 76 -13.18 -13.67 -21.34
CA ASN A 76 -13.13 -13.59 -19.88
C ASN A 76 -12.79 -12.17 -19.41
N VAL A 77 -11.96 -11.44 -20.16
CA VAL A 77 -11.63 -10.04 -19.85
C VAL A 77 -12.78 -9.11 -20.21
N LEU A 78 -13.47 -9.37 -21.31
CA LEU A 78 -14.62 -8.58 -21.75
C LEU A 78 -15.81 -8.75 -20.80
N ASP A 79 -16.03 -9.96 -20.29
CA ASP A 79 -17.09 -10.26 -19.33
C ASP A 79 -16.90 -9.49 -18.01
N LEU A 80 -15.66 -9.29 -17.55
CA LEU A 80 -15.35 -8.42 -16.41
C LEU A 80 -15.79 -6.96 -16.62
N LEU A 81 -15.86 -6.52 -17.88
CA LEU A 81 -16.25 -5.17 -18.28
C LEU A 81 -17.74 -5.06 -18.66
N GLY A 82 -18.51 -6.15 -18.60
CA GLY A 82 -19.90 -6.22 -19.09
C GLY A 82 -20.86 -5.24 -18.41
N GLY A 83 -20.67 -4.95 -17.11
CA GLY A 83 -21.41 -3.92 -16.35
C GLY A 83 -20.89 -2.48 -16.55
N GLY A 84 -19.90 -2.29 -17.44
CA GLY A 84 -19.19 -1.05 -17.64
C GLY A 84 -18.02 -0.85 -16.66
N TYR A 85 -17.11 0.06 -17.02
CA TYR A 85 -15.84 0.20 -16.30
C TYR A 85 -15.99 0.64 -14.83
N LYS A 86 -17.00 1.46 -14.52
CA LYS A 86 -17.26 1.89 -13.14
C LYS A 86 -17.67 0.72 -12.26
N GLU A 87 -18.50 -0.18 -12.76
CA GLU A 87 -18.92 -1.37 -12.00
C GLU A 87 -17.75 -2.34 -11.83
N PHE A 88 -16.95 -2.53 -12.89
CA PHE A 88 -15.68 -3.25 -12.81
C PHE A 88 -14.78 -2.71 -11.70
N GLU A 89 -14.55 -1.39 -11.62
CA GLU A 89 -13.70 -0.79 -10.58
C GLU A 89 -14.21 -1.14 -9.17
N LEU A 90 -15.53 -1.03 -8.96
CA LEU A 90 -16.17 -1.35 -7.68
C LEU A 90 -16.04 -2.83 -7.32
N ASN A 91 -16.25 -3.73 -8.28
CA ASN A 91 -16.16 -5.17 -8.07
C ASN A 91 -14.74 -5.61 -7.71
N VAL A 92 -13.73 -5.10 -8.43
CA VAL A 92 -12.32 -5.35 -8.13
C VAL A 92 -11.96 -4.86 -6.74
N ALA A 93 -12.36 -3.64 -6.39
CA ALA A 93 -12.05 -3.07 -5.08
C ALA A 93 -12.70 -3.86 -3.94
N ASN A 94 -13.98 -4.25 -4.07
CA ASN A 94 -14.66 -5.10 -3.10
C ASN A 94 -13.97 -6.46 -2.95
N ARG A 95 -13.55 -7.10 -4.06
CA ARG A 95 -12.81 -8.36 -4.03
C ARG A 95 -11.50 -8.21 -3.26
N ILE A 96 -10.71 -7.19 -3.57
CA ILE A 96 -9.42 -6.95 -2.92
C ILE A 96 -9.62 -6.78 -1.41
N LEU A 97 -10.58 -5.96 -0.99
CA LEU A 97 -10.86 -5.74 0.43
C LEU A 97 -11.38 -6.99 1.13
N ALA A 98 -12.14 -7.85 0.43
CA ALA A 98 -12.62 -9.11 1.00
C ALA A 98 -11.50 -10.15 1.15
N GLN A 99 -10.56 -10.19 0.21
CA GLN A 99 -9.51 -11.23 0.17
C GLN A 99 -8.20 -10.83 0.85
N ASN A 100 -7.88 -9.52 0.90
CA ASN A 100 -6.62 -8.99 1.41
C ASN A 100 -6.85 -7.66 2.18
N PRO A 101 -7.73 -7.65 3.21
CA PRO A 101 -8.06 -6.42 3.95
C PRO A 101 -6.84 -5.80 4.65
N ASP A 102 -5.88 -6.61 5.08
CA ASP A 102 -4.65 -6.28 5.77
C ASP A 102 -3.61 -5.59 4.87
N LYS A 103 -3.63 -5.89 3.57
CA LYS A 103 -2.66 -5.35 2.59
C LYS A 103 -3.07 -4.00 2.00
N VAL A 104 -4.32 -3.59 2.21
CA VAL A 104 -4.84 -2.30 1.73
C VAL A 104 -4.84 -1.31 2.89
N PHE A 105 -4.22 -0.16 2.66
CA PHE A 105 -4.23 0.93 3.63
C PHE A 105 -4.75 2.22 3.00
N PHE A 106 -5.43 3.02 3.81
CA PHE A 106 -5.97 4.29 3.40
C PHE A 106 -5.23 5.42 4.10
N ASN A 107 -4.59 6.28 3.31
CA ASN A 107 -4.06 7.53 3.83
C ASN A 107 -5.22 8.52 3.95
N ASN A 108 -5.79 8.63 5.15
CA ASN A 108 -6.82 9.61 5.46
C ASN A 108 -6.21 10.86 6.09
N CYS A 109 -6.83 12.01 5.83
CA CYS A 109 -6.40 13.25 6.46
C CYS A 109 -6.60 13.17 7.99
N PRO A 110 -5.59 13.48 8.82
CA PRO A 110 -5.73 13.41 10.27
C PRO A 110 -6.73 14.45 10.82
N LYS A 111 -6.99 15.53 10.09
CA LYS A 111 -7.93 16.58 10.50
C LYS A 111 -9.39 16.29 10.13
N CYS A 112 -9.67 15.82 8.92
CA CYS A 112 -11.06 15.64 8.44
C CYS A 112 -11.41 14.19 8.08
N ASN A 113 -10.48 13.25 8.25
CA ASN A 113 -10.61 11.83 7.97
C ASN A 113 -11.00 11.45 6.52
N GLN A 114 -10.90 12.39 5.58
CA GLN A 114 -11.18 12.14 4.17
C GLN A 114 -9.98 11.46 3.50
N LEU A 115 -10.26 10.54 2.57
CA LEU A 115 -9.25 9.81 1.79
C LEU A 115 -8.39 10.75 0.95
N SER A 116 -7.08 10.73 1.20
CA SER A 116 -6.09 11.53 0.49
C SER A 116 -5.95 11.09 -0.97
N ARG A 117 -5.35 11.95 -1.80
CA ARG A 117 -5.20 11.70 -3.24
C ARG A 117 -4.34 10.48 -3.55
N THR A 118 -3.30 10.27 -2.75
CA THR A 118 -2.33 9.18 -2.90
C THR A 118 -1.97 8.61 -1.52
N PRO A 119 -1.44 7.38 -1.44
CA PRO A 119 -0.81 6.81 -0.24
C PRO A 119 0.18 7.73 0.46
N TYR A 120 0.89 8.56 -0.31
CA TYR A 120 2.01 9.36 0.16
C TYR A 120 1.67 10.83 0.37
N ALA A 121 0.41 11.22 0.15
CA ALA A 121 0.02 12.63 0.25
C ALA A 121 0.14 13.13 1.70
N ARG A 122 0.73 14.31 1.87
CA ARG A 122 0.86 15.00 3.17
C ARG A 122 0.09 16.33 3.22
N GLN A 123 -0.86 16.49 2.29
CA GLN A 123 -1.78 17.62 2.23
C GLN A 123 -3.16 17.14 1.83
N CYS A 124 -4.18 17.59 2.56
CA CYS A 124 -5.57 17.23 2.29
C CYS A 124 -6.14 18.10 1.17
N ARG A 125 -6.67 17.45 0.12
CA ARG A 125 -7.38 18.13 -0.98
C ARG A 125 -8.75 18.69 -0.59
N PHE A 126 -9.29 18.29 0.57
CA PHE A 126 -10.63 18.68 1.01
C PHE A 126 -10.59 19.83 2.02
N CYS A 127 -9.79 19.71 3.09
CA CYS A 127 -9.72 20.72 4.15
C CYS A 127 -8.43 21.55 4.15
N GLY A 128 -7.50 21.31 3.20
CA GLY A 128 -6.25 22.04 3.08
C GLY A 128 -5.20 21.75 4.17
N HIS A 129 -5.53 20.94 5.19
CA HIS A 129 -4.58 20.58 6.25
C HIS A 129 -3.30 20.00 5.67
N ASN A 130 -2.17 20.46 6.18
CA ASN A 130 -0.83 20.10 5.73
C ASN A 130 -0.07 19.52 6.92
N TRP A 131 0.45 18.31 6.76
CA TRP A 131 1.19 17.58 7.78
C TRP A 131 2.57 17.13 7.30
N HIS A 132 3.17 17.88 6.37
CA HIS A 132 4.57 17.67 5.95
C HIS A 132 5.56 17.84 7.10
N ASN A 133 5.18 18.61 8.13
CA ASN A 133 6.01 18.89 9.29
C ASN A 133 6.09 17.71 10.27
N LEU A 134 5.25 16.67 10.13
CA LEU A 134 5.30 15.48 11.00
C LEU A 134 6.60 14.67 10.82
N ARG A 135 7.18 14.75 9.62
CA ARG A 135 8.38 14.00 9.26
C ARG A 135 9.61 14.62 9.89
N VAL A 136 10.31 13.83 10.68
CA VAL A 136 11.57 14.22 11.34
C VAL A 136 12.79 13.61 10.66
N ALA A 137 12.64 12.43 10.02
CA ALA A 137 13.70 11.80 9.26
C ALA A 137 13.16 10.95 8.09
N GLN A 138 14.06 10.53 7.20
CA GLN A 138 13.81 9.56 6.14
C GLN A 138 14.78 8.40 6.29
N PHE A 139 14.24 7.18 6.28
CA PHE A 139 14.98 5.96 6.50
C PHE A 139 14.82 5.02 5.31
N LYS A 140 15.94 4.49 4.82
CA LYS A 140 15.98 3.51 3.72
C LYS A 140 16.28 2.14 4.30
N LEU A 141 15.37 1.19 4.14
CA LEU A 141 15.49 -0.16 4.67
C LEU A 141 16.42 -1.03 3.80
N ASN A 142 17.40 -1.63 4.44
CA ASN A 142 18.29 -2.62 3.85
C ASN A 142 17.85 -4.05 4.19
N ASN A 143 17.47 -4.30 5.45
CA ASN A 143 17.02 -5.62 5.89
C ASN A 143 16.20 -5.53 7.19
N SER A 144 15.51 -6.59 7.58
CA SER A 144 14.85 -6.69 8.88
C SER A 144 15.10 -8.05 9.54
N PHE A 145 15.21 -8.06 10.87
CA PHE A 145 15.54 -9.27 11.62
C PHE A 145 15.15 -9.15 13.10
N GLN A 146 15.14 -10.28 13.81
CA GLN A 146 14.95 -10.31 15.25
C GLN A 146 15.98 -11.25 15.87
N ILE A 147 16.61 -10.80 16.95
CA ILE A 147 17.46 -11.64 17.81
C ILE A 147 16.60 -12.13 18.97
N THR A 148 16.75 -13.38 19.37
CA THR A 148 16.04 -13.96 20.52
C THR A 148 16.22 -13.10 21.76
N GLY A 149 15.10 -12.72 22.39
CA GLY A 149 15.09 -11.87 23.59
C GLY A 149 15.33 -10.38 23.35
N ARG A 150 15.35 -9.93 22.09
CA ARG A 150 15.44 -8.52 21.71
C ARG A 150 14.27 -8.08 20.83
N GLU A 151 14.20 -6.77 20.60
CA GLU A 151 13.30 -6.10 19.66
C GLU A 151 13.41 -6.68 18.25
N PHE A 152 12.36 -6.47 17.46
CA PHE A 152 12.44 -6.62 16.02
C PHE A 152 13.09 -5.37 15.42
N PHE A 153 14.15 -5.55 14.63
CA PHE A 153 14.95 -4.48 14.07
C PHE A 153 14.72 -4.31 12.58
N LEU A 154 14.60 -3.04 12.16
CA LEU A 154 14.74 -2.59 10.79
C LEU A 154 16.14 -2.00 10.62
N LEU A 155 16.99 -2.64 9.82
CA LEU A 155 18.34 -2.17 9.48
C LEU A 155 18.32 -1.35 8.21
N GLY A 156 19.06 -0.26 8.20
CA GLY A 156 19.08 0.62 7.05
C GLY A 156 19.87 1.91 7.28
N GLN A 157 19.61 2.89 6.42
CA GLN A 157 20.35 4.14 6.39
C GLN A 157 19.42 5.33 6.60
N VAL A 158 19.87 6.30 7.39
CA VAL A 158 19.22 7.60 7.49
C VAL A 158 19.60 8.43 6.27
N VAL A 159 18.64 8.67 5.40
CA VAL A 159 18.82 9.47 4.18
C VAL A 159 18.76 10.96 4.51
N LYS A 160 17.94 11.33 5.50
CA LYS A 160 17.74 12.72 5.92
C LYS A 160 17.22 12.79 7.35
N GLY A 161 17.62 13.83 8.08
CA GLY A 161 17.07 14.15 9.41
C GLY A 161 17.74 13.36 10.53
N GLU A 162 17.15 13.44 11.72
CA GLU A 162 17.66 12.79 12.94
C GLU A 162 16.61 11.84 13.51
N ILE A 163 17.04 10.62 13.80
CA ILE A 163 16.20 9.62 14.46
C ILE A 163 16.50 9.58 15.96
N LYS A 164 15.45 9.54 16.77
CA LYS A 164 15.52 9.43 18.24
C LYS A 164 14.54 8.37 18.72
N THR A 165 14.83 7.78 19.87
CA THR A 165 13.88 6.90 20.56
C THR A 165 12.58 7.64 20.86
N GLY A 166 11.47 6.91 20.85
CA GLY A 166 10.12 7.45 21.06
C GLY A 166 9.44 7.98 19.80
N GLN A 167 10.17 8.23 18.71
CA GLN A 167 9.60 8.54 17.39
C GLN A 167 8.95 7.29 16.76
N PHE A 168 8.20 7.46 15.67
CA PHE A 168 7.43 6.38 15.04
C PHE A 168 7.92 6.10 13.63
N ILE A 169 7.95 4.81 13.26
CA ILE A 169 8.33 4.34 11.94
C ILE A 169 7.08 4.24 11.05
N ASP A 170 6.95 5.04 10.00
CA ASP A 170 5.79 4.96 9.11
C ASP A 170 5.91 3.81 8.09
N LEU A 171 5.49 2.61 8.49
CA LEU A 171 5.60 1.38 7.67
C LEU A 171 4.57 1.32 6.54
N THR A 172 3.71 2.34 6.43
CA THR A 172 2.69 2.46 5.39
C THR A 172 3.29 2.26 3.99
N MET A 173 4.48 2.80 3.74
CA MET A 173 5.16 2.65 2.45
C MET A 173 5.63 1.23 2.16
N LEU A 174 5.84 0.42 3.19
CA LEU A 174 6.21 -0.98 3.07
C LEU A 174 5.00 -1.89 2.91
N GLY A 175 3.77 -1.35 2.82
CA GLY A 175 2.55 -2.14 2.71
C GLY A 175 1.95 -2.56 4.05
N LEU A 176 2.48 -2.03 5.17
CA LEU A 176 1.95 -2.30 6.50
C LEU A 176 1.36 -1.03 7.11
N ASN A 177 0.05 -1.01 7.38
CA ASN A 177 -0.63 0.17 7.95
C ASN A 177 -0.38 0.33 9.46
N LYS A 178 0.89 0.41 9.85
CA LYS A 178 1.33 0.50 11.25
C LYS A 178 2.40 1.56 11.39
N ARG A 179 2.38 2.19 12.57
CA ARG A 179 3.35 3.23 12.97
C ARG A 179 3.99 2.84 14.30
N PRO A 180 4.80 1.76 14.32
CA PRO A 180 5.41 1.29 15.55
C PRO A 180 6.37 2.34 16.11
N GLN A 181 6.42 2.45 17.44
CA GLN A 181 7.35 3.30 18.14
C GLN A 181 8.76 2.69 18.11
N ILE A 182 9.77 3.54 17.93
CA ILE A 182 11.18 3.19 18.06
C ILE A 182 11.50 3.08 19.54
N ALA A 183 11.67 1.84 20.02
CA ALA A 183 12.07 1.55 21.39
C ALA A 183 13.57 1.76 21.59
N VAL A 184 14.37 1.39 20.59
CA VAL A 184 15.84 1.46 20.65
C VAL A 184 16.43 1.81 19.28
N VAL A 185 17.55 2.52 19.29
CA VAL A 185 18.37 2.81 18.11
C VAL A 185 19.76 2.22 18.35
N GLU A 186 20.20 1.31 17.49
CA GLU A 186 21.52 0.68 17.54
C GLU A 186 22.30 0.95 16.25
N PHE A 187 23.63 0.91 16.32
CA PHE A 187 24.50 1.01 15.14
C PHE A 187 25.00 -0.39 14.78
N ALA A 188 24.87 -0.75 13.50
CA ALA A 188 25.30 -2.02 12.94
C ALA A 188 26.47 -1.77 11.99
N LEU A 189 27.66 -2.17 12.41
CA LEU A 189 28.85 -2.12 11.57
C LEU A 189 28.86 -3.31 10.61
N LYS A 190 28.82 -3.04 9.32
CA LYS A 190 28.99 -4.01 8.25
C LYS A 190 30.35 -3.80 7.60
N ARG A 191 31.05 -4.89 7.30
CA ARG A 191 32.32 -4.88 6.54
C ARG A 191 32.09 -5.62 5.24
N GLU A 192 32.16 -4.92 4.12
CA GLU A 192 32.14 -5.49 2.77
C GLU A 192 33.33 -4.90 1.99
N ASP A 193 34.12 -5.76 1.35
CA ASP A 193 35.27 -5.38 0.51
C ASP A 193 36.30 -4.42 1.14
N GLY A 194 36.46 -4.47 2.46
CA GLY A 194 37.38 -3.59 3.21
C GLY A 194 36.82 -2.22 3.56
N GLU A 195 35.61 -1.88 3.08
CA GLU A 195 34.87 -0.69 3.49
C GLU A 195 33.96 -1.00 4.69
N VAL A 196 33.94 -0.07 5.64
CA VAL A 196 33.06 -0.13 6.81
C VAL A 196 31.82 0.69 6.50
N TRP A 197 30.67 0.01 6.47
CA TRP A 197 29.36 0.62 6.34
C TRP A 197 28.70 0.61 7.73
N GLU A 198 28.14 1.75 8.14
CA GLU A 198 27.39 1.85 9.38
C GLU A 198 25.90 1.94 9.04
N ASP A 199 25.20 0.83 9.23
CA ASP A 199 23.74 0.81 9.21
C ASP A 199 23.22 1.18 10.59
N ILE A 200 22.00 1.71 10.62
CA ILE A 200 21.26 2.00 11.84
C ILE A 200 20.15 0.96 11.97
N GLY A 201 20.04 0.37 13.16
CA GLY A 201 18.96 -0.52 13.56
C GLY A 201 17.90 0.21 14.36
N LEU A 202 16.68 0.21 13.86
CA LEU A 202 15.49 0.73 14.55
C LEU A 202 14.72 -0.44 15.18
N GLY A 203 14.81 -0.59 16.50
CA GLY A 203 14.16 -1.67 17.23
C GLY A 203 12.75 -1.29 17.72
N THR A 204 11.80 -2.21 17.57
CA THR A 204 10.43 -2.07 18.10
C THR A 204 9.86 -3.39 18.62
N ASN A 205 8.91 -3.26 19.57
CA ASN A 205 8.15 -4.37 20.16
C ASN A 205 6.65 -4.33 19.79
N GLU A 206 6.23 -3.37 18.95
CA GLU A 206 4.79 -3.14 18.65
C GLU A 206 4.28 -3.93 17.42
N LEU A 207 5.07 -4.86 16.90
CA LEU A 207 4.75 -5.66 15.71
C LEU A 207 4.34 -7.08 16.08
N THR A 208 3.30 -7.61 15.43
CA THR A 208 2.87 -9.02 15.56
C THR A 208 3.84 -9.94 14.82
N GLU A 209 3.80 -11.26 15.09
CA GLU A 209 4.65 -12.21 14.36
C GLU A 209 4.38 -12.19 12.85
N GLU A 210 3.12 -12.04 12.43
CA GLU A 210 2.74 -11.89 11.03
C GLU A 210 3.37 -10.65 10.38
N ASP A 211 3.39 -9.50 11.09
CA ASP A 211 4.05 -8.28 10.60
C ASP A 211 5.55 -8.50 10.41
N LYS A 212 6.18 -9.21 11.35
CA LYS A 212 7.61 -9.47 11.34
C LYS A 212 7.99 -10.39 10.18
N GLU A 213 7.22 -11.45 9.96
CA GLU A 213 7.40 -12.34 8.81
C GLU A 213 7.22 -11.59 7.48
N TYR A 214 6.20 -10.73 7.41
CA TYR A 214 5.98 -9.87 6.25
C TYR A 214 7.18 -8.96 5.98
N LEU A 215 7.65 -8.21 6.98
CA LEU A 215 8.79 -7.29 6.83
C LEU A 215 10.10 -8.02 6.49
N LYS A 216 10.30 -9.25 6.99
CA LYS A 216 11.42 -10.12 6.57
C LYS A 216 11.29 -10.48 5.09
N SER A 217 10.08 -10.77 4.62
CA SER A 217 9.82 -11.09 3.20
C SER A 217 10.01 -9.89 2.26
N VAL A 218 9.83 -8.66 2.77
CA VAL A 218 10.10 -7.42 2.01
C VAL A 218 11.60 -7.27 1.73
N GLY A 219 12.46 -7.67 2.66
CA GLY A 219 13.92 -7.56 2.52
C GLY A 219 14.38 -6.10 2.41
N SER A 220 15.20 -5.78 1.40
CA SER A 220 15.63 -4.41 1.13
C SER A 220 14.55 -3.62 0.40
N PHE A 221 14.34 -2.37 0.80
CA PHE A 221 13.38 -1.47 0.15
C PHE A 221 14.06 -0.19 -0.31
N GLY A 222 14.13 -0.02 -1.63
CA GLY A 222 14.91 1.06 -2.24
C GLY A 222 14.37 2.47 -1.99
N THR A 223 13.08 2.61 -1.71
CA THR A 223 12.44 3.92 -1.48
C THR A 223 12.48 4.26 0.01
N PRO A 224 13.06 5.40 0.42
CA PRO A 224 13.03 5.80 1.82
C PRO A 224 11.60 6.04 2.32
N PHE A 225 11.32 5.66 3.56
CA PHE A 225 10.07 5.96 4.24
C PHE A 225 10.30 6.87 5.43
N ASP A 226 9.21 7.44 5.94
CA ASP A 226 9.27 8.52 6.91
C ASP A 226 9.39 7.99 8.34
N ILE A 227 10.19 8.70 9.14
CA ILE A 227 10.10 8.68 10.59
C ILE A 227 9.35 9.94 11.01
N ILE A 228 8.39 9.78 11.91
CA ILE A 228 7.49 10.85 12.35
C ILE A 228 7.52 11.01 13.86
N TYR A 229 7.17 12.20 14.36
CA TYR A 229 7.18 12.47 15.81
C TYR A 229 5.86 12.12 16.52
N GLU A 230 4.74 11.97 15.79
CA GLU A 230 3.41 11.61 16.34
C GLU A 230 2.60 10.73 15.36
N ARG A 231 1.60 9.99 15.87
CA ARG A 231 0.81 8.98 15.13
C ARG A 231 -0.35 9.54 14.30
#